data_AF-U5NBE6-F1
#
_entry.id   AF-U5NBE6-F1
#
_cell.length_a   1.000
_cell.length_b   1.000
_cell.length_c   1.000
_cell.angle_alpha   90.00
_cell.angle_beta   90.00
_cell.angle_gamma   90.00
#
_symmetry.space_group_name_H-M   'P 1'
#
loop_
_entity.id
_entity.type
_entity.pdbx_description
1 polymer ?
#
loop_
_entity_poly.entity_id
_entity_poly.type
_entity_poly.pdbx_seq_one_letter_code
_entity_poly.pdbx_strand_id
1 'polypeptide(L)'
;MAVIAERKVYWVACSAALWDFRQTAGEYPDLLHLSDYAFCQSVGARIHREGHPGLLTQSVRRPAGENLAIFNPAVLSNPRDNCPLTYRLDGQQIVVEKQSGAAWMTLNVANFS
;
A
#
# COMPACT_ATOMS: atom_id res chain seq x y z
N MET A 1 -17.21 8.78 20.16
CA MET A 1 -17.24 9.59 18.92
C MET A 1 -16.56 8.76 17.85
N ALA A 2 -17.24 8.45 16.75
CA ALA A 2 -16.66 7.63 15.68
C ALA A 2 -15.68 8.45 14.85
N VAL A 3 -14.51 7.89 14.52
CA VAL A 3 -13.55 8.52 13.60
C VAL A 3 -13.88 8.04 12.19
N ILE A 4 -14.04 8.98 11.26
CA ILE A 4 -14.40 8.70 9.86
C ILE A 4 -13.28 9.16 8.94
N ALA A 5 -12.90 8.31 7.99
CA ALA A 5 -11.95 8.62 6.93
C ALA A 5 -12.51 8.21 5.57
N GLU A 6 -12.46 9.13 4.61
CA GLU A 6 -12.88 8.88 3.22
C GLU A 6 -11.66 8.73 2.32
N ARG A 7 -11.75 7.82 1.35
CA ARG A 7 -10.70 7.54 0.36
C ARG A 7 -11.31 7.36 -1.01
N LYS A 8 -10.55 7.68 -2.05
CA LYS A 8 -10.86 7.32 -3.44
C LYS A 8 -9.83 6.32 -3.92
N VAL A 9 -10.30 5.22 -4.48
CA VAL A 9 -9.46 4.19 -5.09
C VAL A 9 -9.40 4.45 -6.59
N TYR A 10 -8.20 4.35 -7.16
CA TYR A 10 -7.95 4.54 -8.58
C TYR A 10 -7.34 3.30 -9.19
N TRP A 11 -7.72 3.02 -10.43
CA TRP A 11 -6.91 2.22 -11.34
C TRP A 11 -5.94 3.14 -12.05
N VAL A 12 -4.64 2.84 -11.98
CA VAL A 12 -3.59 3.63 -12.64
C VAL A 12 -2.73 2.66 -13.44
N ALA A 13 -2.46 2.97 -14.71
CA ALA A 13 -1.54 2.19 -15.52
C ALA A 13 -0.11 2.58 -15.18
N CYS A 14 0.76 1.59 -15.00
CA CYS A 14 2.20 1.78 -14.82
C CYS A 14 2.94 1.09 -15.96
N SER A 15 3.77 1.83 -16.69
CA SER A 15 4.56 1.30 -17.80
C SER A 15 6.04 1.62 -17.61
N ALA A 16 6.76 0.73 -16.93
CA ALA A 16 8.19 0.85 -16.68
C ALA A 16 8.83 -0.52 -16.36
N ALA A 17 10.14 -0.61 -16.57
CA ALA A 17 10.94 -1.67 -15.96
C ALA A 17 11.15 -1.33 -14.48
N LEU A 18 10.66 -2.20 -13.58
CA LEU A 18 10.77 -2.03 -12.14
C LEU A 18 11.72 -3.09 -11.57
N TRP A 19 12.45 -2.73 -10.52
CA TRP A 19 13.23 -3.73 -9.78
C TRP A 19 12.32 -4.66 -8.99
N ASP A 20 12.56 -5.97 -9.07
CA ASP A 20 11.75 -6.96 -8.37
C ASP A 20 12.39 -7.40 -7.05
N PHE A 21 11.81 -6.95 -5.94
CA PHE A 21 12.22 -7.29 -4.57
C PHE A 21 11.26 -8.27 -3.88
N ARG A 22 10.26 -8.82 -4.59
CA ARG A 22 9.21 -9.66 -3.97
C ARG A 22 9.77 -10.90 -3.28
N GLN A 23 10.86 -11.46 -3.79
CA GLN A 23 11.50 -12.66 -3.24
C GLN A 23 12.72 -12.35 -2.37
N THR A 24 13.10 -11.08 -2.22
CA THR A 24 14.31 -10.65 -1.53
C THR A 24 14.18 -10.69 0.00
N ALA A 25 12.95 -10.73 0.51
CA ALA A 25 12.69 -10.76 1.96
C ALA A 25 13.21 -12.02 2.67
N GLY A 26 13.43 -13.13 1.93
CA GLY A 26 14.03 -14.33 2.51
C GLY A 26 15.49 -14.13 2.93
N GLU A 27 16.23 -13.30 2.20
CA GLU A 27 17.63 -12.96 2.48
C GLU A 27 17.76 -11.69 3.33
N TYR A 28 16.82 -10.74 3.15
CA TYR A 28 16.83 -9.44 3.81
C TYR A 28 15.47 -9.18 4.50
N PRO A 29 15.20 -9.80 5.66
CA PRO A 29 13.89 -9.72 6.32
C PRO A 29 13.49 -8.30 6.72
N ASP A 30 14.46 -7.43 7.02
CA ASP A 30 14.22 -6.03 7.39
C ASP A 30 13.58 -5.19 6.26
N LEU A 31 13.54 -5.72 5.02
CA LEU A 31 12.77 -5.09 3.93
C LEU A 31 11.27 -5.10 4.20
N LEU A 32 10.79 -6.06 5.00
CA LEU A 32 9.38 -6.26 5.35
C LEU A 32 9.14 -6.11 6.86
N HIS A 33 9.79 -5.14 7.49
CA HIS A 33 9.57 -4.90 8.90
C HIS A 33 8.22 -4.18 9.14
N LEU A 34 7.46 -4.61 10.15
CA LEU A 34 6.04 -4.23 10.34
C LEU A 34 5.85 -2.76 10.75
N SER A 35 6.79 -2.20 11.51
CA SER A 35 6.67 -0.88 12.17
C SER A 35 7.87 0.05 11.93
N ASP A 36 9.09 -0.46 12.01
CA ASP A 36 10.30 0.23 11.53
C ASP A 36 10.43 0.09 10.01
N TYR A 37 10.56 1.22 9.31
CA TYR A 37 10.72 1.27 7.86
C TYR A 37 12.09 1.83 7.45
N ALA A 38 13.01 2.04 8.38
CA ALA A 38 14.29 2.69 8.11
C ALA A 38 15.10 1.95 7.04
N PHE A 39 15.19 0.62 7.15
CA PHE A 39 15.95 -0.18 6.19
C PHE A 39 15.33 -0.14 4.78
N CYS A 40 14.04 -0.46 4.64
CA CYS A 40 13.39 -0.46 3.32
C CYS A 40 13.34 0.95 2.70
N GLN A 41 13.21 2.01 3.50
CA GLN A 41 13.29 3.39 3.03
C GLN A 41 14.70 3.74 2.54
N SER A 42 15.76 3.27 3.21
CA SER A 42 17.14 3.48 2.75
C SER A 42 17.39 2.83 1.38
N VAL A 43 16.83 1.63 1.16
CA VAL A 43 16.90 0.90 -0.12
C VAL A 43 16.14 1.66 -1.20
N GLY A 44 14.88 2.05 -0.93
CA GLY A 44 14.08 2.85 -1.86
C GLY A 44 14.73 4.19 -2.21
N ALA A 45 15.30 4.89 -1.23
CA ALA A 45 16.01 6.14 -1.43
C ALA A 45 17.25 5.98 -2.34
N ARG A 46 18.00 4.87 -2.19
CA ARG A 46 19.12 4.56 -3.07
C ARG A 46 18.66 4.32 -4.51
N ILE A 47 17.65 3.47 -4.70
CA ILE A 47 17.09 3.13 -6.02
C ILE A 47 16.60 4.40 -6.74
N HIS A 48 15.89 5.26 -6.02
CA HIS A 48 15.43 6.54 -6.56
C HIS A 48 16.59 7.46 -6.96
N ARG A 49 17.61 7.60 -6.11
CA ARG A 49 18.80 8.41 -6.41
C ARG A 49 19.59 7.91 -7.62
N GLU A 50 19.58 6.60 -7.85
CA GLU A 50 20.20 5.97 -9.04
C GLU A 50 19.36 6.13 -10.32
N GLY A 51 18.20 6.79 -10.24
CA GLY A 51 17.37 7.16 -11.40
C GLY A 51 16.37 6.10 -11.83
N HIS A 52 16.18 5.04 -11.04
CA HIS A 52 15.23 3.98 -11.37
C HIS A 52 13.79 4.44 -11.11
N PRO A 53 12.83 4.02 -11.96
CA PRO A 53 11.45 4.53 -11.91
C PRO A 53 10.64 3.98 -10.73
N GLY A 54 11.04 2.85 -10.16
CA GLY A 54 10.33 2.21 -9.05
C GLY A 54 10.75 0.76 -8.83
N LEU A 55 10.02 0.07 -7.95
CA LEU A 55 10.22 -1.33 -7.59
C LEU A 55 8.90 -2.06 -7.29
N LEU A 56 8.95 -3.37 -7.37
CA LEU A 56 7.96 -4.32 -6.85
C LEU A 56 8.44 -4.87 -5.52
N THR A 57 7.56 -4.94 -4.53
CA THR A 57 7.87 -5.55 -3.23
C THR A 57 6.66 -6.29 -2.68
N GLN A 58 6.91 -7.24 -1.80
CA GLN A 58 5.86 -7.93 -1.05
C GLN A 58 5.17 -6.96 -0.09
N SER A 59 3.85 -7.09 0.09
CA SER A 59 3.15 -6.31 1.09
C SER A 59 3.42 -6.87 2.49
N VAL A 60 4.01 -6.06 3.35
CA VAL A 60 4.25 -6.40 4.76
C VAL A 60 2.95 -6.61 5.56
N ARG A 61 1.83 -6.03 5.10
CA ARG A 61 0.52 -6.14 5.76
C ARG A 61 -0.38 -7.23 5.16
N ARG A 62 -0.01 -7.80 4.02
CA ARG A 62 -0.78 -8.85 3.34
C ARG A 62 0.19 -9.82 2.63
N PRO A 63 0.49 -10.98 3.21
CA PRO A 63 1.45 -11.94 2.63
C PRO A 63 1.15 -12.43 1.21
N ALA A 64 -0.10 -12.35 0.75
CA ALA A 64 -0.50 -12.66 -0.64
C ALA A 64 -0.61 -11.42 -1.55
N GLY A 65 -0.31 -10.22 -1.04
CA GLY A 65 -0.44 -8.96 -1.76
C GLY A 65 0.91 -8.37 -2.14
N GLU A 66 0.96 -7.64 -3.23
CA GLU A 66 2.18 -7.00 -3.72
C GLU A 66 1.98 -5.49 -3.75
N ASN A 67 3.07 -4.74 -3.61
CA ASN A 67 3.10 -3.30 -3.71
C ASN A 67 4.03 -2.87 -4.86
N LEU A 68 3.58 -1.88 -5.63
CA LEU A 68 4.43 -1.09 -6.51
C LEU A 68 4.82 0.19 -5.78
N ALA A 69 6.11 0.42 -5.59
CA ALA A 69 6.63 1.71 -5.12
C ALA A 69 7.21 2.46 -6.32
N ILE A 70 6.59 3.59 -6.67
CA ILE A 70 6.93 4.37 -7.86
C ILE A 70 7.62 5.65 -7.44
N PHE A 71 8.81 5.87 -7.96
CA PHE A 71 9.65 7.03 -7.65
C PHE A 71 9.63 8.08 -8.77
N ASN A 72 9.32 7.67 -10.01
CA ASN A 72 9.10 8.59 -11.12
C ASN A 72 7.63 8.57 -11.54
N PRO A 73 6.82 9.59 -11.25
CA PRO A 73 5.40 9.61 -11.60
C PRO A 73 5.14 9.67 -13.11
N ALA A 74 6.12 10.01 -13.95
CA ALA A 74 5.94 10.06 -15.41
C ALA A 74 5.68 8.68 -16.04
N VAL A 75 5.95 7.59 -15.32
CA VAL A 75 5.64 6.21 -15.76
C VAL A 75 4.20 5.80 -15.45
N LEU A 76 3.45 6.66 -14.76
CA LEU A 76 2.05 6.47 -14.43
C LEU A 76 1.15 7.19 -15.43
N SER A 77 0.07 6.55 -15.84
CA SER A 77 -0.86 7.09 -16.82
C SER A 77 -2.28 6.54 -16.64
N ASN A 78 -3.24 7.14 -17.34
CA ASN A 78 -4.64 6.71 -17.40
C ASN A 78 -5.27 6.44 -16.01
N PRO A 79 -5.25 7.42 -15.08
CA PRO A 79 -5.93 7.26 -13.80
C PRO A 79 -7.43 7.21 -14.04
N ARG A 80 -8.09 6.18 -13.49
CA ARG A 80 -9.54 5.97 -13.59
C ARG A 80 -10.10 5.76 -12.20
N ASP A 81 -11.15 6.50 -11.86
CA ASP A 81 -11.90 6.27 -10.62
C ASP A 81 -12.36 4.80 -10.57
N ASN A 82 -12.10 4.13 -9.45
CA ASN A 82 -12.56 2.76 -9.19
C ASN A 82 -13.77 2.78 -8.25
N CYS A 83 -13.57 3.24 -7.02
CA CYS A 83 -14.63 3.38 -6.04
C CYS A 83 -14.22 4.30 -4.87
N PRO A 84 -15.18 4.94 -4.19
CA PRO A 84 -14.94 5.52 -2.88
C PRO A 84 -14.88 4.42 -1.82
N LEU A 85 -14.17 4.70 -0.72
CA LEU A 85 -14.20 3.91 0.50
C LEU A 85 -14.39 4.83 1.70
N THR A 86 -15.35 4.49 2.55
CA THR A 86 -15.55 5.15 3.85
C THR A 86 -15.14 4.18 4.95
N TYR A 87 -14.17 4.59 5.77
CA TYR A 87 -13.70 3.86 6.93
C TYR A 87 -14.29 4.50 8.17
N ARG A 88 -14.99 3.71 8.99
CA ARG A 88 -15.56 4.14 10.27
C ARG A 88 -14.95 3.32 11.39
N LEU A 89 -14.17 3.97 12.24
CA LEU A 89 -13.67 3.37 13.48
C LEU A 89 -14.71 3.57 14.57
N ASP A 90 -15.22 2.46 15.11
CA ASP A 90 -16.09 2.41 16.28
C ASP A 90 -15.56 1.38 17.27
N GLY A 91 -15.10 1.85 18.43
CA GLY A 91 -14.39 1.03 19.42
C GLY A 91 -13.15 0.35 18.83
N GLN A 92 -13.14 -0.99 18.82
CA GLN A 92 -12.05 -1.82 18.29
C GLN A 92 -12.33 -2.35 16.88
N GLN A 93 -13.33 -1.80 16.18
CA GLN A 93 -13.71 -2.24 14.84
C GLN A 93 -13.62 -1.10 13.83
N ILE A 94 -13.11 -1.42 12.65
CA ILE A 94 -13.14 -0.56 11.47
C ILE A 94 -14.15 -1.16 10.50
N VAL A 95 -15.27 -0.47 10.30
CA VAL A 95 -16.24 -0.81 9.26
C VAL A 95 -15.85 -0.06 7.99
N VAL A 96 -15.70 -0.79 6.89
CA VAL A 96 -15.36 -0.24 5.58
C VAL A 96 -16.57 -0.35 4.67
N GLU A 97 -16.95 0.76 4.05
CA GLU A 97 -18.09 0.86 3.13
C GLU A 97 -17.60 1.25 1.74
N LYS A 98 -18.11 0.58 0.69
CA LYS A 98 -17.95 1.00 -0.72
C LYS A 98 -19.10 1.88 -1.20
N GLN A 99 -20.25 1.74 -0.55
CA GLN A 99 -21.47 2.48 -0.79
C GLN A 99 -21.98 2.93 0.58
N SER A 100 -22.36 4.19 0.70
CA SER A 100 -22.75 4.78 1.98
C SER A 100 -23.87 3.97 2.64
N GLY A 101 -23.67 3.61 3.90
CA GLY A 101 -24.64 2.86 4.70
C GLY A 101 -24.62 1.34 4.51
N ALA A 102 -23.73 0.81 3.66
CA ALA A 102 -23.56 -0.64 3.46
C ALA A 102 -22.14 -1.09 3.80
N ALA A 103 -22.02 -1.88 4.88
CA ALA A 103 -20.75 -2.48 5.28
C ALA A 103 -20.28 -3.48 4.21
N TRP A 104 -19.08 -3.24 3.67
CA TRP A 104 -18.42 -4.13 2.73
C TRP A 104 -17.47 -5.12 3.44
N MET A 105 -16.74 -4.64 4.44
CA MET A 105 -15.92 -5.48 5.32
C MET A 105 -15.76 -4.85 6.69
N THR A 106 -15.49 -5.67 7.69
CA THR A 106 -15.15 -5.23 9.05
C THR A 106 -13.77 -5.75 9.41
N LEU A 107 -12.95 -4.89 9.98
CA LEU A 107 -11.59 -5.20 10.42
C LEU A 107 -11.49 -4.98 11.92
N ASN A 108 -10.77 -5.84 12.63
CA ASN A 108 -10.46 -5.64 14.04
C ASN A 108 -9.16 -4.84 14.17
N VAL A 109 -9.15 -3.81 15.02
CA VAL A 109 -7.96 -2.99 15.30
C VAL A 109 -6.78 -3.85 15.80
N ALA A 110 -7.06 -4.90 16.57
CA ALA A 110 -6.04 -5.83 17.06
C ALA A 110 -5.28 -6.58 15.96
N ASN A 111 -5.79 -6.58 14.71
CA ASN A 111 -5.10 -7.20 13.58
C ASN A 111 -4.02 -6.30 12.98
N PHE A 112 -3.88 -5.05 13.44
CA PHE A 112 -2.95 -4.06 12.90
C PHE A 112 -1.95 -3.50 13.94
N SER A 113 -2.07 -3.95 15.19
CA SER A 113 -1.18 -3.63 16.32
C SER A 113 0.02 -4.57 16.40
#